data_AF-A0A957ZVH1-F1
#
_entry.id   AF-A0A957ZVH1-F1
#
_cell.length_a   1.000
_cell.length_b   1.000
_cell.length_c   1.000
_cell.angle_alpha   90.00
_cell.angle_beta   90.00
_cell.angle_gamma   90.00
#
_symmetry.space_group_name_H-M   'P 1'
#
loop_
_entity.id
_entity.type
_entity.pdbx_description
1 polymer ?
#
loop_
_entity_poly.entity_id
_entity_poly.type
_entity_poly.pdbx_seq_one_letter_code
_entity_poly.pdbx_strand_id
1 'polypeptide(L)'
;MDHSVHNRIVSFIWSIADDCLRDVYVRGKYRDVILPMTVLRRLDALLEPTKEAVLEEVRFQRDDVGLTTLDPQGLRVASGYRFYNTSPFTLSRLAQTATNNRQVLEANVVTYLNGFDEDVKEIVDKFNLRAQVKHMAAKDVLLAVIEKFTAPTINLTPHDVMDPNGRRLPGLTNLGMGYVFEELIRRFNEENNEEAGEHFTPREVIQLMTHLVIEPIRDRLPPVITIYDGAGGSGGMLTESQSYINDPDGPIASHAPVYLYGKEVNDETYAI
;
A
#
# COMPACT_ATOMS: atom_id res chain seq x y z
N MET A 1 -5.73 13.06 -16.32
CA MET A 1 -5.68 11.79 -15.57
C MET A 1 -6.46 10.73 -16.32
N ASP A 2 -5.96 9.50 -16.39
CA ASP A 2 -6.65 8.41 -17.06
C ASP A 2 -7.60 7.67 -16.09
N HIS A 3 -8.82 8.21 -15.94
CA HIS A 3 -9.86 7.59 -15.11
C HIS A 3 -10.19 6.14 -15.52
N SER A 4 -9.89 5.75 -16.77
CA SER A 4 -10.16 4.39 -17.24
C SER A 4 -9.24 3.35 -16.58
N VAL A 5 -7.98 3.70 -16.30
CA VAL A 5 -7.01 2.83 -15.64
C VAL A 5 -7.42 2.57 -14.19
N HIS A 6 -7.74 3.63 -13.45
CA HIS A 6 -8.17 3.52 -12.05
C HIS A 6 -9.45 2.67 -11.94
N ASN A 7 -10.46 2.96 -12.77
CA ASN A 7 -11.72 2.20 -12.77
C ASN A 7 -11.52 0.72 -13.10
N ARG A 8 -10.60 0.39 -14.02
CA ARG A 8 -10.27 -1.01 -14.34
C ARG A 8 -9.61 -1.72 -13.16
N ILE A 9 -8.68 -1.05 -12.47
CA ILE A 9 -7.99 -1.62 -11.30
C ILE A 9 -8.98 -1.83 -10.15
N VAL A 10 -9.80 -0.83 -9.83
CA VAL A 10 -10.85 -0.94 -8.83
C VAL A 10 -11.80 -2.08 -9.17
N SER A 11 -12.27 -2.17 -10.42
CA SER A 11 -13.17 -3.24 -10.85
C SER A 11 -12.53 -4.62 -10.75
N PHE A 12 -11.24 -4.73 -11.06
CA PHE A 12 -10.48 -5.98 -10.88
C PHE A 12 -10.38 -6.35 -9.39
N ILE A 13 -9.93 -5.43 -8.54
CA ILE A 13 -9.81 -5.66 -7.10
C ILE A 13 -11.16 -6.05 -6.51
N TRP A 14 -12.23 -5.39 -6.94
CA TRP A 14 -13.60 -5.70 -6.54
C TRP A 14 -14.02 -7.12 -6.96
N SER A 15 -13.64 -7.56 -8.17
CA SER A 15 -13.93 -8.93 -8.62
C SER A 15 -13.29 -10.01 -7.74
N ILE A 16 -12.19 -9.72 -7.04
CA ILE A 16 -11.58 -10.66 -6.07
C ILE A 16 -12.53 -10.94 -4.91
N ALA A 17 -13.27 -9.93 -4.45
CA ALA A 17 -14.24 -10.09 -3.39
C ALA A 17 -15.38 -11.04 -3.82
N ASP A 18 -15.86 -10.87 -5.06
CA ASP A 18 -16.91 -11.71 -5.63
C ASP A 18 -16.46 -13.14 -5.91
N ASP A 19 -15.22 -13.31 -6.41
CA ASP A 19 -14.70 -14.59 -6.89
C ASP A 19 -14.18 -15.47 -5.74
N CYS A 20 -13.59 -14.88 -4.70
CA CYS A 20 -12.86 -15.62 -3.67
C CYS A 20 -13.48 -15.52 -2.27
N LEU A 21 -14.20 -14.43 -1.95
CA LEU A 21 -14.60 -14.14 -0.58
C LEU A 21 -16.08 -14.40 -0.30
N ARG A 22 -16.91 -14.57 -1.33
CA ARG A 22 -18.37 -14.62 -1.22
C ARG A 22 -18.92 -15.68 -0.27
N ASP A 23 -18.35 -16.87 -0.30
CA ASP A 23 -18.81 -18.00 0.52
C ASP A 23 -18.08 -18.09 1.87
N VAL A 24 -17.15 -17.16 2.13
CA VAL A 24 -16.28 -17.16 3.31
C VAL A 24 -16.58 -15.99 4.25
N TYR A 25 -16.82 -14.82 3.68
CA TYR A 25 -17.07 -13.58 4.39
C TYR A 25 -18.47 -13.06 4.06
N VAL A 26 -19.08 -12.36 5.01
CA VAL A 26 -20.23 -11.50 4.70
C VAL A 26 -19.75 -10.28 3.89
N ARG A 27 -20.59 -9.72 3.02
CA ARG A 27 -20.20 -8.61 2.12
C ARG A 27 -19.49 -7.46 2.83
N GLY A 28 -20.03 -7.01 3.96
CA GLY A 28 -19.42 -5.92 4.72
C GLY A 28 -18.04 -6.22 5.33
N LYS A 29 -17.61 -7.49 5.30
CA LYS A 29 -16.30 -7.95 5.77
C LYS A 29 -15.29 -8.18 4.64
N TYR A 30 -15.66 -7.95 3.39
CA TYR A 30 -14.71 -8.00 2.29
C TYR A 30 -13.62 -6.93 2.43
N ARG A 31 -13.97 -5.74 2.96
CA ARG A 31 -13.02 -4.65 3.19
C ARG A 31 -11.82 -5.09 4.05
N ASP A 32 -12.07 -5.90 5.09
CA ASP A 32 -11.07 -6.40 6.04
C ASP A 32 -10.00 -7.27 5.34
N VAL A 33 -10.27 -7.77 4.14
CA VAL A 33 -9.32 -8.55 3.33
C VAL A 33 -8.80 -7.74 2.14
N ILE A 34 -9.69 -7.08 1.41
CA ILE A 34 -9.36 -6.42 0.14
C ILE A 34 -8.46 -5.20 0.34
N LEU A 35 -8.73 -4.37 1.35
CA LEU A 35 -7.90 -3.19 1.63
C LEU A 35 -6.46 -3.59 2.02
N PRO A 36 -6.24 -4.43 3.05
CA PRO A 36 -4.88 -4.81 3.41
C PRO A 36 -4.16 -5.59 2.32
N MET A 37 -4.84 -6.46 1.57
CA MET A 37 -4.18 -7.19 0.48
C MET A 37 -3.77 -6.26 -0.68
N THR A 38 -4.54 -5.20 -0.95
CA THR A 38 -4.15 -4.17 -1.93
C THR A 38 -2.91 -3.40 -1.48
N VAL A 39 -2.86 -2.96 -0.21
CA VAL A 39 -1.69 -2.28 0.37
C VAL A 39 -0.47 -3.21 0.34
N LEU A 40 -0.64 -4.43 0.84
CA LEU A 40 0.42 -5.44 0.88
C LEU A 40 0.96 -5.74 -0.51
N ARG A 41 0.10 -5.92 -1.52
CA ARG A 41 0.54 -6.20 -2.88
C ARG A 41 1.27 -5.01 -3.50
N ARG A 42 0.87 -3.78 -3.22
CA ARG A 42 1.62 -2.58 -3.65
C ARG A 42 3.02 -2.59 -3.05
N LEU A 43 3.16 -2.82 -1.75
CA LEU A 43 4.47 -2.88 -1.08
C LEU A 43 5.33 -4.03 -1.63
N ASP A 44 4.74 -5.22 -1.82
CA ASP A 44 5.42 -6.39 -2.38
C ASP A 44 5.94 -6.12 -3.80
N ALA A 45 5.10 -5.58 -4.68
CA ALA A 45 5.45 -5.33 -6.07
C ALA A 45 6.54 -4.26 -6.22
N LEU A 46 6.62 -3.29 -5.29
CA LEU A 46 7.72 -2.31 -5.26
C LEU A 46 9.07 -2.95 -4.88
N LEU A 47 9.05 -3.97 -4.01
CA LEU A 47 10.25 -4.66 -3.54
C LEU A 47 10.67 -5.85 -4.42
N GLU A 48 9.77 -6.40 -5.25
CA GLU A 48 10.06 -7.54 -6.13
C GLU A 48 11.35 -7.36 -6.96
N PRO A 49 11.61 -6.20 -7.61
CA PRO A 49 12.84 -5.99 -8.37
C PRO A 49 14.13 -6.01 -7.55
N THR A 50 14.06 -5.65 -6.26
CA THR A 50 15.22 -5.52 -5.36
C THR A 50 15.30 -6.64 -4.33
N LYS A 51 14.42 -7.65 -4.41
CA LYS A 51 14.34 -8.75 -3.44
C LYS A 51 15.68 -9.48 -3.27
N GLU A 52 16.35 -9.82 -4.37
CA GLU A 52 17.64 -10.53 -4.28
C GLU A 52 18.72 -9.67 -3.65
N ALA A 53 18.79 -8.37 -3.97
CA ALA A 53 19.75 -7.45 -3.35
C ALA A 53 19.53 -7.35 -1.83
N VAL A 54 18.28 -7.31 -1.37
CA VAL A 54 17.96 -7.32 0.07
C VAL A 54 18.38 -8.64 0.73
N LEU A 55 18.16 -9.78 0.08
CA LEU A 55 18.57 -11.08 0.63
C LEU A 55 20.09 -11.24 0.68
N GLU A 56 20.80 -10.72 -0.31
CA GLU A 56 22.27 -10.66 -0.31
C GLU A 56 22.80 -9.78 0.81
N GLU A 57 22.18 -8.62 1.05
CA GLU A 57 22.52 -7.74 2.17
C GLU A 57 22.29 -8.42 3.52
N VAL A 58 21.16 -9.13 3.68
CA VAL A 58 20.90 -9.94 4.89
C VAL A 58 21.99 -10.99 5.10
N ARG A 59 22.41 -11.68 4.02
CA ARG A 59 23.48 -12.68 4.07
C ARG A 59 24.81 -12.05 4.45
N PHE A 60 25.18 -10.94 3.83
CA PHE A 60 26.40 -10.19 4.15
C PHE A 60 26.44 -9.78 5.62
N GLN A 61 25.37 -9.16 6.13
CA GLN A 61 25.30 -8.72 7.52
C GLN A 61 25.40 -9.89 8.51
N ARG A 62 24.78 -11.04 8.23
CA ARG A 62 24.77 -12.20 9.13
C ARG A 62 26.01 -13.06 9.04
N ASP A 63 26.42 -13.42 7.83
CA ASP A 63 27.41 -14.47 7.59
C ASP A 63 28.83 -13.88 7.48
N ASP A 64 28.96 -12.72 6.83
CA ASP A 64 30.28 -12.10 6.60
C ASP A 64 30.66 -11.15 7.74
N VAL A 65 29.71 -10.33 8.21
CA VAL A 65 29.94 -9.36 9.30
C VAL A 65 29.66 -9.98 10.69
N GLY A 66 28.78 -10.98 10.78
CA GLY A 66 28.44 -11.63 12.04
C GLY A 66 27.46 -10.84 12.92
N LEU A 67 26.64 -9.95 12.35
CA LEU A 67 25.67 -9.16 13.10
C LEU A 67 24.54 -10.03 13.66
N THR A 68 24.27 -9.90 14.95
CA THR A 68 23.10 -10.53 15.59
C THR A 68 21.80 -9.80 15.29
N THR A 69 21.89 -8.50 15.03
CA THR A 69 20.77 -7.63 14.68
C THR A 69 21.12 -6.92 13.38
N LEU A 70 20.22 -7.03 12.41
CA LEU A 70 20.43 -6.42 11.09
C LEU A 70 20.42 -4.90 11.20
N ASP A 71 21.30 -4.24 10.45
CA ASP A 71 21.28 -2.79 10.26
C ASP A 71 20.17 -2.41 9.26
N PRO A 72 19.12 -1.68 9.71
CA PRO A 72 18.04 -1.25 8.84
C PRO A 72 18.50 -0.32 7.71
N GLN A 73 19.59 0.44 7.89
CA GLN A 73 20.05 1.38 6.87
C GLN A 73 20.59 0.65 5.64
N GLY A 74 21.42 -0.37 5.82
CA GLY A 74 21.88 -1.22 4.71
C GLY A 74 20.72 -1.84 3.93
N LEU A 75 19.70 -2.35 4.64
CA LEU A 75 18.52 -2.96 4.03
C LEU A 75 17.66 -1.96 3.26
N ARG A 76 17.48 -0.73 3.78
CA ARG A 76 16.80 0.36 3.08
C ARG A 76 17.53 0.75 1.80
N VAL A 77 18.85 0.88 1.87
CA VAL A 77 19.69 1.14 0.68
C VAL A 77 19.54 0.03 -0.36
N ALA A 78 19.62 -1.24 0.06
CA ALA A 78 19.48 -2.39 -0.83
C ALA A 78 18.07 -2.46 -1.47
N SER A 79 17.03 -2.10 -0.72
CA SER A 79 15.65 -2.10 -1.22
C SER A 79 15.35 -0.96 -2.20
N GLY A 80 16.06 0.17 -2.07
CA GLY A 80 15.75 1.43 -2.75
C GLY A 80 14.58 2.22 -2.14
N TYR A 81 13.99 1.73 -1.04
CA TYR A 81 12.86 2.36 -0.35
C TYR A 81 13.16 2.60 1.14
N ARG A 82 12.26 3.32 1.80
CA ARG A 82 12.31 3.50 3.27
C ARG A 82 11.92 2.24 4.05
N PHE A 83 11.43 1.24 3.35
CA PHE A 83 11.00 -0.04 3.89
C PHE A 83 11.59 -1.21 3.13
N TYR A 84 11.65 -2.38 3.77
CA TYR A 84 12.24 -3.59 3.20
C TYR A 84 11.51 -4.85 3.68
N ASN A 85 11.81 -5.99 3.05
CA ASN A 85 11.34 -7.30 3.50
C ASN A 85 12.44 -8.36 3.38
N THR A 86 12.88 -8.89 4.51
CA THR A 86 13.97 -9.89 4.63
C THR A 86 13.49 -11.33 4.49
N SER A 87 12.19 -11.58 4.29
CA SER A 87 11.68 -12.92 4.04
C SER A 87 12.14 -13.40 2.66
N PRO A 88 12.47 -14.71 2.49
CA PRO A 88 12.76 -15.26 1.16
C PRO A 88 11.54 -15.24 0.22
N PHE A 89 10.35 -15.02 0.78
CA PHE A 89 9.09 -15.01 0.05
C PHE A 89 8.76 -13.62 -0.53
N THR A 90 8.05 -13.65 -1.66
CA THR A 90 7.19 -12.58 -2.18
C THR A 90 5.79 -13.18 -2.35
N LEU A 91 4.74 -12.37 -2.52
CA LEU A 91 3.41 -12.92 -2.79
C LEU A 91 3.42 -13.79 -4.05
N SER A 92 4.13 -13.36 -5.09
CA SER A 92 4.28 -14.13 -6.33
C SER A 92 4.98 -15.48 -6.09
N ARG A 93 6.05 -15.52 -5.28
CA ARG A 93 6.70 -16.79 -4.90
C ARG A 93 5.77 -17.67 -4.08
N LEU A 94 5.00 -17.10 -3.16
CA LEU A 94 4.03 -17.84 -2.35
C LEU A 94 2.96 -18.49 -3.23
N ALA A 95 2.43 -17.78 -4.22
CA ALA A 95 1.49 -18.33 -5.21
C ALA A 95 2.11 -19.50 -6.00
N GLN A 96 3.36 -19.36 -6.45
CA GLN A 96 4.04 -20.36 -7.29
C GLN A 96 4.52 -21.60 -6.51
N THR A 97 4.88 -21.43 -5.24
CA THR A 97 5.44 -22.49 -4.39
C THR A 97 4.39 -23.12 -3.47
N ALA A 98 3.15 -22.64 -3.52
CA ALA A 98 2.06 -23.21 -2.76
C ALA A 98 1.91 -24.69 -3.11
N THR A 99 2.08 -25.53 -2.08
CA THR A 99 1.70 -26.94 -2.15
C THR A 99 0.23 -27.05 -1.74
N ASN A 100 -0.42 -28.19 -2.01
CA ASN A 100 -1.79 -28.48 -1.54
C ASN A 100 -1.92 -28.56 0.01
N ASN A 101 -0.92 -28.06 0.77
CA ASN A 101 -0.91 -28.01 2.22
C ASN A 101 -1.16 -26.57 2.72
N ARG A 102 -2.41 -26.34 3.16
CA ARG A 102 -2.88 -25.07 3.74
C ARG A 102 -2.05 -24.57 4.91
N GLN A 103 -1.57 -25.47 5.78
CA GLN A 103 -0.80 -25.11 6.98
C GLN A 103 0.58 -24.58 6.61
N VAL A 104 1.21 -25.18 5.59
CA VAL A 104 2.50 -24.73 5.07
C VAL A 104 2.34 -23.36 4.41
N LEU A 105 1.28 -23.15 3.62
CA LEU A 105 1.01 -21.85 3.01
C LEU A 105 0.79 -20.77 4.08
N GLU A 106 -0.04 -21.03 5.09
CA GLU A 106 -0.24 -20.10 6.21
C GLU A 106 1.08 -19.75 6.90
N ALA A 107 1.90 -20.75 7.23
CA ALA A 107 3.20 -20.53 7.88
C ALA A 107 4.17 -19.71 7.01
N ASN A 108 4.19 -19.95 5.70
CA ASN A 108 5.01 -19.19 4.76
C ASN A 108 4.54 -17.74 4.63
N VAL A 109 3.22 -17.50 4.60
CA VAL A 109 2.64 -16.14 4.60
C VAL A 109 2.95 -15.42 5.91
N VAL A 110 2.86 -16.10 7.06
CA VAL A 110 3.23 -15.51 8.36
C VAL A 110 4.72 -15.15 8.38
N THR A 111 5.58 -16.00 7.83
CA THR A 111 7.02 -15.73 7.69
C THR A 111 7.28 -14.53 6.77
N TYR A 112 6.52 -14.42 5.68
CA TYR A 112 6.54 -13.27 4.78
C TYR A 112 6.16 -11.97 5.49
N LEU A 113 5.04 -11.95 6.24
CA LEU A 113 4.61 -10.78 7.00
C LEU A 113 5.61 -10.39 8.10
N ASN A 114 6.24 -11.37 8.76
CA ASN A 114 7.27 -11.12 9.77
C ASN A 114 8.58 -10.57 9.21
N GLY A 115 8.83 -10.74 7.91
CA GLY A 115 10.06 -10.28 7.27
C GLY A 115 10.10 -8.79 6.97
N PHE A 116 8.97 -8.09 7.07
CA PHE A 116 8.93 -6.64 6.90
C PHE A 116 9.65 -5.88 8.03
N ASP A 117 9.93 -4.61 7.82
CA ASP A 117 10.38 -3.71 8.88
C ASP A 117 9.25 -3.38 9.87
N GLU A 118 9.57 -2.62 10.92
CA GLU A 118 8.62 -2.30 11.99
C GLU A 118 7.48 -1.39 11.50
N ASP A 119 7.75 -0.46 10.57
CA ASP A 119 6.74 0.45 10.04
C ASP A 119 5.66 -0.32 9.27
N VAL A 120 6.07 -1.27 8.41
CA VAL A 120 5.11 -2.12 7.67
C VAL A 120 4.48 -3.18 8.57
N LYS A 121 5.16 -3.68 9.60
CA LYS A 121 4.53 -4.56 10.60
C LYS A 121 3.41 -3.86 11.35
N GLU A 122 3.57 -2.58 11.69
CA GLU A 122 2.50 -1.80 12.31
C GLU A 122 1.28 -1.74 11.38
N ILE A 123 1.47 -1.46 10.09
CA ILE A 123 0.39 -1.48 9.08
C ILE A 123 -0.32 -2.84 9.05
N VAL A 124 0.44 -3.94 9.04
CA VAL A 124 -0.10 -5.31 9.05
C VAL A 124 -0.94 -5.58 10.29
N ASP A 125 -0.51 -5.10 11.45
CA ASP A 125 -1.20 -5.28 12.73
C ASP A 125 -2.46 -4.41 12.83
N LYS A 126 -2.40 -3.17 12.34
CA LYS A 126 -3.53 -2.23 12.27
C LYS A 126 -4.67 -2.72 11.39
N PHE A 127 -4.35 -3.42 10.30
CA PHE A 127 -5.34 -4.12 9.49
C PHE A 127 -5.79 -5.48 10.07
N ASN A 128 -5.20 -5.95 11.17
CA ASN A 128 -5.43 -7.30 11.71
C ASN A 128 -5.22 -8.41 10.65
N LEU A 129 -4.29 -8.20 9.72
CA LEU A 129 -4.15 -9.03 8.52
C LEU A 129 -3.75 -10.48 8.86
N ARG A 130 -3.03 -10.71 9.95
CA ARG A 130 -2.64 -12.06 10.41
C ARG A 130 -3.86 -12.92 10.74
N ALA A 131 -4.88 -12.33 11.37
CA ALA A 131 -6.12 -13.03 11.66
C ALA A 131 -6.87 -13.37 10.36
N GLN A 132 -6.87 -12.46 9.38
CA GLN A 132 -7.49 -12.69 8.08
C GLN A 132 -6.78 -13.79 7.29
N VAL A 133 -5.44 -13.82 7.31
CA VAL A 133 -4.64 -14.89 6.71
C VAL A 133 -5.01 -16.25 7.30
N LYS A 134 -5.07 -16.35 8.63
CA LYS A 134 -5.47 -17.57 9.34
C LYS A 134 -6.90 -18.00 8.96
N HIS A 135 -7.83 -17.05 8.89
CA HIS A 135 -9.21 -17.33 8.50
C HIS A 135 -9.30 -17.84 7.06
N MET A 136 -8.63 -17.16 6.12
CA MET A 136 -8.57 -17.57 4.71
C MET A 136 -7.91 -18.93 4.52
N ALA A 137 -6.86 -19.25 5.30
CA ALA A 137 -6.21 -20.56 5.27
C ALA A 137 -7.15 -21.67 5.76
N ALA A 138 -7.84 -21.45 6.87
CA ALA A 138 -8.81 -22.40 7.42
C ALA A 138 -9.97 -22.68 6.45
N LYS A 139 -10.33 -21.68 5.64
CA LYS A 139 -11.42 -21.71 4.66
C LYS A 139 -10.98 -22.12 3.25
N ASP A 140 -9.69 -22.42 3.07
CA ASP A 140 -9.12 -22.85 1.79
C ASP A 140 -9.25 -21.83 0.64
N VAL A 141 -9.21 -20.53 0.97
CA VAL A 141 -9.28 -19.43 -0.02
C VAL A 141 -8.03 -18.57 -0.07
N LEU A 142 -7.08 -18.75 0.86
CA LEU A 142 -5.85 -17.95 0.95
C LEU A 142 -5.04 -17.98 -0.36
N LEU A 143 -4.87 -19.17 -0.95
CA LEU A 143 -4.11 -19.31 -2.20
C LEU A 143 -4.79 -18.54 -3.35
N ALA A 144 -6.10 -18.74 -3.54
CA ALA A 144 -6.86 -18.10 -4.59
C ALA A 144 -6.80 -16.56 -4.49
N VAL A 145 -6.86 -16.02 -3.27
CA VAL A 145 -6.72 -14.58 -3.02
C VAL A 145 -5.32 -14.10 -3.42
N ILE A 146 -4.26 -14.78 -2.98
CA ILE A 146 -2.89 -14.42 -3.35
C ILE A 146 -2.71 -14.47 -4.87
N GLU A 147 -3.14 -15.54 -5.53
CA GLU A 147 -3.05 -15.72 -6.99
C GLU A 147 -3.72 -14.56 -7.73
N LYS A 148 -4.92 -14.16 -7.32
CA LYS A 148 -5.64 -13.01 -7.91
C LYS A 148 -4.88 -11.70 -7.75
N PHE A 149 -4.35 -11.40 -6.56
CA PHE A 149 -3.58 -10.18 -6.33
C PHE A 149 -2.22 -10.18 -7.05
N THR A 150 -1.67 -11.35 -7.35
CA THR A 150 -0.42 -11.51 -8.12
C THR A 150 -0.64 -11.74 -9.61
N ALA A 151 -1.88 -11.63 -10.11
CA ALA A 151 -2.18 -11.88 -11.50
C ALA A 151 -1.40 -10.91 -12.41
N PRO A 152 -0.77 -11.39 -13.50
CA PRO A 152 0.05 -10.56 -14.38
C PRO A 152 -0.79 -9.60 -15.26
N THR A 153 -2.11 -9.60 -15.09
CA THR A 153 -3.07 -8.73 -15.78
C THR A 153 -3.40 -7.46 -15.00
N ILE A 154 -2.89 -7.31 -13.78
CA ILE A 154 -3.00 -6.09 -12.97
C ILE A 154 -1.61 -5.51 -12.71
N ASN A 155 -1.49 -4.18 -12.77
CA ASN A 155 -0.28 -3.47 -12.45
C ASN A 155 -0.52 -2.50 -11.29
N LEU A 156 0.13 -2.78 -10.16
CA LEU A 156 0.17 -1.90 -8.99
C LEU A 156 1.57 -1.32 -8.80
N THR A 157 2.38 -1.15 -9.84
CA THR A 157 3.70 -0.50 -9.78
C THR A 157 3.64 0.87 -10.47
N PRO A 158 4.55 1.82 -10.19
CA PRO A 158 4.56 3.13 -10.84
C PRO A 158 5.05 3.09 -12.30
N HIS A 159 5.46 1.92 -12.80
CA HIS A 159 6.02 1.75 -14.13
C HIS A 159 5.06 1.00 -15.03
N ASP A 160 5.11 1.29 -16.32
CA ASP A 160 4.33 0.52 -17.29
C ASP A 160 4.88 -0.90 -17.41
N VAL A 161 3.98 -1.88 -17.46
CA VAL A 161 4.31 -3.29 -17.67
C VAL A 161 3.48 -3.85 -18.82
N MET A 162 3.91 -4.97 -19.38
CA MET A 162 3.15 -5.71 -20.40
C MET A 162 2.51 -6.93 -19.75
N ASP A 163 1.22 -7.14 -20.01
CA ASP A 163 0.56 -8.38 -19.64
C ASP A 163 1.03 -9.56 -20.55
N PRO A 164 0.72 -10.82 -20.20
CA PRO A 164 1.11 -11.98 -21.01
C PRO A 164 0.52 -12.01 -22.42
N ASN A 165 -0.50 -11.21 -22.71
CA ASN A 165 -1.15 -11.09 -24.01
C ASN A 165 -0.58 -9.91 -24.84
N GLY A 166 0.49 -9.26 -24.37
CA GLY A 166 1.12 -8.12 -25.03
C GLY A 166 0.38 -6.80 -24.87
N ARG A 167 -0.57 -6.70 -23.93
CA ARG A 167 -1.28 -5.44 -23.63
C ARG A 167 -0.48 -4.61 -22.63
N ARG A 168 -0.31 -3.33 -22.93
CA ARG A 168 0.30 -2.36 -22.00
C ARG A 168 -0.62 -2.13 -20.81
N LEU A 169 -0.09 -2.33 -19.61
CA LEU A 169 -0.69 -1.96 -18.34
C LEU A 169 0.02 -0.70 -17.83
N PRO A 170 -0.64 0.47 -17.84
CA PRO A 170 -0.04 1.71 -17.38
C PRO A 170 0.41 1.61 -15.92
N GLY A 171 1.47 2.34 -15.58
CA GLY A 171 1.94 2.50 -14.22
C GLY A 171 0.91 3.24 -13.36
N LEU A 172 0.78 2.79 -12.12
CA LEU A 172 -0.05 3.39 -11.09
C LEU A 172 0.82 4.24 -10.17
N THR A 173 0.75 5.56 -10.36
CA THR A 173 1.48 6.54 -9.54
C THR A 173 1.01 6.51 -8.09
N ASN A 174 1.74 7.13 -7.16
CA ASN A 174 1.31 7.22 -5.76
C ASN A 174 -0.03 7.98 -5.65
N LEU A 175 -0.19 9.04 -6.44
CA LEU A 175 -1.47 9.75 -6.55
C LEU A 175 -2.58 8.83 -7.10
N GLY A 176 -2.28 8.04 -8.14
CA GLY A 176 -3.21 7.07 -8.70
C GLY A 176 -3.62 5.99 -7.70
N MET A 177 -2.69 5.50 -6.86
CA MET A 177 -3.00 4.59 -5.76
C MET A 177 -4.00 5.22 -4.78
N GLY A 178 -3.81 6.50 -4.42
CA GLY A 178 -4.74 7.23 -3.56
C GLY A 178 -6.17 7.20 -4.11
N TYR A 179 -6.35 7.52 -5.40
CA TYR A 179 -7.66 7.43 -6.06
C TYR A 179 -8.25 6.02 -6.06
N VAL A 180 -7.42 4.99 -6.27
CA VAL A 180 -7.88 3.58 -6.22
C VAL A 180 -8.38 3.24 -4.81
N PHE A 181 -7.67 3.63 -3.75
CA PHE A 181 -8.09 3.37 -2.38
C PHE A 181 -9.36 4.12 -2.00
N GLU A 182 -9.45 5.41 -2.34
CA GLU A 182 -10.65 6.22 -2.07
C GLU A 182 -11.89 5.62 -2.71
N GLU A 183 -11.78 5.20 -3.98
CA GLU A 183 -12.88 4.57 -4.69
C GLU A 183 -13.24 3.19 -4.10
N LEU A 184 -12.26 2.40 -3.65
CA LEU A 184 -12.53 1.14 -2.94
C LEU A 184 -13.27 1.37 -1.63
N ILE A 185 -12.83 2.33 -0.82
CA ILE A 185 -13.48 2.70 0.44
C ILE A 185 -14.90 3.21 0.16
N ARG A 186 -15.07 4.10 -0.82
CA ARG A 186 -16.39 4.61 -1.23
C ARG A 186 -17.35 3.47 -1.54
N ARG A 187 -16.93 2.50 -2.36
CA ARG A 187 -17.75 1.33 -2.73
C ARG A 187 -18.10 0.47 -1.52
N PHE A 188 -17.14 0.19 -0.63
CA PHE A 188 -17.42 -0.60 0.59
C PHE A 188 -18.41 0.10 1.52
N ASN A 189 -18.31 1.42 1.68
CA ASN A 189 -19.23 2.19 2.53
C ASN A 189 -20.64 2.23 1.93
N GLU A 190 -20.75 2.39 0.60
CA GLU A 190 -22.03 2.32 -0.13
C GLU A 190 -22.71 0.95 0.02
N GLU A 191 -21.94 -0.15 -0.01
CA GLU A 191 -22.50 -1.48 0.22
C GLU A 191 -22.95 -1.72 1.66
N ASN A 192 -22.34 -1.04 2.63
CA ASN A 192 -22.66 -1.17 4.06
C ASN A 192 -23.76 -0.20 4.53
N ASN A 193 -24.30 0.66 3.66
CA ASN A 193 -25.20 1.76 4.02
C ASN A 193 -24.63 2.68 5.12
N GLU A 194 -23.31 2.81 5.20
CA GLU A 194 -22.64 3.77 6.09
C GLU A 194 -22.64 5.15 5.43
N GLU A 195 -22.76 6.24 6.21
CA GLU A 195 -22.75 7.60 5.65
C GLU A 195 -21.39 7.89 4.99
N ALA A 196 -21.38 7.96 3.65
CA ALA A 196 -20.17 8.17 2.85
C ALA A 196 -19.39 9.46 3.19
N GLY A 197 -19.99 10.39 3.96
CA GLY A 197 -19.42 11.69 4.30
C GLY A 197 -18.46 11.71 5.49
N GLU A 198 -18.36 10.64 6.29
CA GLU A 198 -17.59 10.68 7.55
C GLU A 198 -16.09 10.35 7.41
N HIS A 199 -15.62 9.93 6.23
CA HIS A 199 -14.29 9.30 6.13
C HIS A 199 -13.33 9.88 5.08
N PHE A 200 -13.81 10.70 4.14
CA PHE A 200 -12.94 11.23 3.09
C PHE A 200 -13.26 12.67 2.71
N THR A 201 -12.22 13.48 2.52
CA THR A 201 -12.34 14.83 1.96
C THR A 201 -12.05 14.76 0.45
N PRO A 202 -13.01 15.10 -0.44
CA PRO A 202 -12.78 15.06 -1.89
C PRO A 202 -11.49 15.77 -2.31
N ARG A 203 -10.79 15.22 -3.30
CA ARG A 203 -9.47 15.74 -3.72
C ARG A 203 -9.51 17.20 -4.15
N GLU A 204 -10.60 17.62 -4.80
CA GLU A 204 -10.83 19.01 -5.21
C GLU A 204 -10.95 19.95 -3.99
N VAL A 205 -11.55 19.45 -2.90
CA VAL A 205 -11.65 20.19 -1.63
C VAL A 205 -10.30 20.26 -0.94
N ILE A 206 -9.55 19.15 -0.91
CA ILE A 206 -8.18 19.13 -0.37
C ILE A 206 -7.30 20.13 -1.13
N GLN A 207 -7.35 20.12 -2.46
CA GLN A 207 -6.62 21.07 -3.30
C GLN A 207 -6.99 22.50 -2.94
N LEU A 208 -8.27 22.83 -2.91
CA LEU A 208 -8.72 24.18 -2.53
C LEU A 208 -8.19 24.59 -1.14
N MET A 209 -8.30 23.72 -0.14
CA MET A 209 -7.80 23.99 1.21
C MET A 209 -6.28 24.24 1.22
N THR A 210 -5.52 23.42 0.51
CA THR A 210 -4.07 23.57 0.36
C THR A 210 -3.71 24.94 -0.23
N HIS A 211 -4.39 25.37 -1.29
CA HIS A 211 -4.15 26.67 -1.92
C HIS A 211 -4.49 27.82 -0.97
N LEU A 212 -5.63 27.74 -0.29
CA LEU A 212 -6.06 28.77 0.67
C LEU A 212 -5.10 28.94 1.86
N VAL A 213 -4.46 27.86 2.31
CA VAL A 213 -3.53 27.91 3.45
C VAL A 213 -2.14 28.39 3.02
N ILE A 214 -1.65 27.94 1.86
CA ILE A 214 -0.25 28.10 1.47
C ILE A 214 -0.01 29.37 0.66
N GLU A 215 -0.88 29.71 -0.30
CA GLU A 215 -0.67 30.87 -1.18
C GLU A 215 -0.50 32.19 -0.44
N PRO A 216 -1.27 32.51 0.63
CA PRO A 216 -1.13 33.78 1.34
C PRO A 216 0.22 33.95 2.05
N ILE A 217 0.93 32.84 2.30
CA ILE A 217 2.21 32.83 3.04
C ILE A 217 3.39 32.42 2.15
N ARG A 218 3.21 32.31 0.83
CA ARG A 218 4.22 31.78 -0.11
C ARG A 218 5.59 32.45 0.01
N ASP A 219 5.62 33.77 0.18
CA ASP A 219 6.86 34.56 0.28
C ASP A 219 7.46 34.56 1.70
N ARG A 220 6.83 33.85 2.64
CA ARG A 220 7.17 33.81 4.07
C ARG A 220 7.32 32.38 4.59
N LEU A 221 7.47 31.41 3.69
CA LEU A 221 7.67 30.02 4.06
C LEU A 221 9.01 29.86 4.81
N PRO A 222 9.03 29.09 5.91
CA PRO A 222 10.25 28.82 6.64
C PRO A 222 11.23 27.96 5.82
N PRO A 223 12.54 27.97 6.15
CA PRO A 223 13.55 27.14 5.48
C PRO A 223 13.34 25.63 5.70
N VAL A 224 12.54 25.25 6.69
CA VAL A 224 12.04 23.89 6.94
C VAL A 224 10.55 24.00 7.19
N ILE A 225 9.75 23.25 6.44
CA ILE A 225 8.28 23.30 6.50
C ILE A 225 7.77 22.06 7.23
N THR A 226 6.89 22.27 8.20
CA THR A 226 6.20 21.19 8.94
C THR A 226 4.70 21.31 8.72
N ILE A 227 4.06 20.23 8.28
CA ILE A 227 2.62 20.17 8.03
C ILE A 227 2.02 19.20 9.03
N TYR A 228 0.97 19.62 9.73
CA TYR A 228 0.28 18.81 10.72
C TYR A 228 -1.20 18.67 10.40
N ASP A 229 -1.69 17.43 10.47
CA ASP A 229 -3.10 17.09 10.40
C ASP A 229 -3.48 16.20 11.59
N GLY A 230 -4.37 16.68 12.45
CA GLY A 230 -4.80 15.98 13.66
C GLY A 230 -5.88 14.92 13.43
N ALA A 231 -6.46 14.87 12.23
CA ALA A 231 -7.47 13.90 11.81
C ALA A 231 -7.19 13.55 10.34
N GLY A 232 -6.01 12.96 10.11
CA GLY A 232 -5.39 12.81 8.80
C GLY A 232 -6.16 11.97 7.81
N GLY A 233 -7.09 11.12 8.26
CA GLY A 233 -7.71 10.11 7.42
C GLY A 233 -6.62 9.28 6.72
N SER A 234 -6.75 9.09 5.41
CA SER A 234 -5.74 8.44 4.55
C SER A 234 -4.52 9.32 4.21
N GLY A 235 -4.30 10.42 4.95
CA GLY A 235 -3.17 11.34 4.73
C GLY A 235 -3.28 12.19 3.46
N GLY A 236 -4.48 12.29 2.87
CA GLY A 236 -4.70 12.99 1.61
C GLY A 236 -4.28 14.47 1.64
N MET A 237 -4.60 15.16 2.74
CA MET A 237 -4.25 16.58 2.90
C MET A 237 -2.75 16.80 3.09
N LEU A 238 -2.08 15.91 3.81
CA LEU A 238 -0.63 15.97 4.03
C LEU A 238 0.15 15.79 2.73
N THR A 239 -0.20 14.77 1.95
CA THR A 239 0.46 14.42 0.69
C THR A 239 0.20 15.46 -0.41
N GLU A 240 -1.02 15.99 -0.50
CA GLU A 240 -1.34 17.06 -1.44
C GLU A 240 -0.58 18.35 -1.09
N SER A 241 -0.53 18.71 0.20
CA SER A 241 0.18 19.92 0.63
C SER A 241 1.68 19.84 0.33
N GLN A 242 2.31 18.69 0.59
CA GLN A 242 3.71 18.48 0.21
C GLN A 242 3.92 18.58 -1.30
N SER A 243 3.03 17.96 -2.08
CA SER A 243 3.12 17.98 -3.55
C SER A 243 2.99 19.41 -4.08
N TYR A 244 2.04 20.19 -3.58
CA TYR A 244 1.83 21.58 -3.98
C TYR A 244 3.02 22.49 -3.64
N ILE A 245 3.69 22.26 -2.50
CA ILE A 245 4.88 23.02 -2.10
C ILE A 245 6.09 22.68 -2.98
N ASN A 246 6.28 21.39 -3.28
CA ASN A 246 7.45 20.86 -3.95
C ASN A 246 7.33 20.82 -5.48
N ASP A 247 6.15 21.07 -6.03
CA ASP A 247 5.90 21.06 -7.47
C ASP A 247 6.84 22.07 -8.16
N PRO A 248 7.80 21.61 -8.99
CA PRO A 248 8.79 22.48 -9.63
C PRO A 248 8.16 23.41 -10.67
N ASP A 249 7.01 23.02 -11.23
CA ASP A 249 6.22 23.84 -12.15
C ASP A 249 5.12 24.63 -11.43
N GLY A 250 5.00 24.42 -10.11
CA GLY A 250 3.99 25.01 -9.26
C GLY A 250 4.30 26.44 -8.81
N PRO A 251 3.33 27.14 -8.18
CA PRO A 251 3.51 28.51 -7.73
C PRO A 251 4.52 28.61 -6.57
N ILE A 252 4.71 27.55 -5.79
CA ILE A 252 5.63 27.57 -4.64
C ILE A 252 7.04 27.15 -5.06
N ALA A 253 7.17 26.03 -5.79
CA ALA A 253 8.44 25.48 -6.28
C ALA A 253 9.57 25.49 -5.23
N SER A 254 9.23 25.13 -3.99
CA SER A 254 10.18 25.15 -2.88
C SER A 254 11.02 23.88 -2.85
N HIS A 255 12.31 24.04 -2.57
CA HIS A 255 13.23 22.94 -2.29
C HIS A 255 13.45 22.73 -0.78
N ALA A 256 12.71 23.44 0.07
CA ALA A 256 12.79 23.30 1.51
C ALA A 256 12.37 21.88 1.93
N PRO A 257 13.04 21.26 2.93
CA PRO A 257 12.56 20.02 3.52
C PRO A 257 11.14 20.18 4.07
N VAL A 258 10.24 19.30 3.64
CA VAL A 258 8.84 19.23 4.12
C VAL A 258 8.66 17.98 4.97
N TYR A 259 8.31 18.16 6.24
CA TYR A 259 7.99 17.09 7.18
C TYR A 259 6.49 17.01 7.44
N LEU A 260 5.95 15.81 7.35
CA LEU A 260 4.52 15.53 7.51
C LEU A 260 4.27 14.87 8.86
N TYR A 261 3.27 15.36 9.58
CA TYR A 261 2.82 14.83 10.86
C TYR A 261 1.32 14.61 10.81
N GLY A 262 0.89 13.36 10.99
CA GLY A 262 -0.52 12.98 10.96
C GLY A 262 -0.93 12.27 12.24
N LYS A 263 -2.20 12.39 12.60
CA LYS A 263 -2.85 11.51 13.58
C LYS A 263 -4.16 10.98 13.01
N GLU A 264 -4.38 9.70 13.20
CA GLU A 264 -5.64 9.02 12.85
C GLU A 264 -6.00 8.06 14.00
N VAL A 265 -7.29 8.00 14.34
CA VAL A 265 -7.81 7.19 15.45
C VAL A 265 -8.29 5.83 14.97
N ASN A 266 -8.76 5.73 13.72
CA ASN A 266 -9.19 4.49 13.13
C ASN A 266 -7.98 3.70 12.63
N ASP A 267 -7.79 2.49 13.15
CA ASP A 267 -6.63 1.66 12.82
C ASP A 267 -6.56 1.30 11.32
N GLU A 268 -7.69 0.97 10.69
CA GLU A 268 -7.72 0.65 9.26
C GLU A 268 -7.40 1.87 8.41
N THR A 269 -7.94 3.05 8.75
CA THR A 269 -7.66 4.29 8.03
C THR A 269 -6.22 4.74 8.21
N TYR A 270 -5.65 4.57 9.41
CA TYR A 270 -4.24 4.85 9.69
C TYR A 270 -3.29 4.01 8.84
N ALA A 271 -3.66 2.76 8.57
CA ALA A 271 -2.82 1.82 7.83
C ALA A 271 -2.82 2.06 6.30
N ILE A 272 -3.71 2.92 5.81
CA ILE A 272 -3.84 3.32 4.40
C ILE A 272 -2.95 4.54 4.12
#